data_AF-A0A2X1MYV5-F1
#
_entry.id   AF-A0A2X1MYV5-F1
#
_cell.length_a   1.000
_cell.length_b   1.000
_cell.length_c   1.000
_cell.angle_alpha   90.00
_cell.angle_beta   90.00
_cell.angle_gamma   90.00
#
_symmetry.space_group_name_H-M   'P 1'
#
loop_
_entity.id
_entity.type
_entity.pdbx_description
1 polymer ?
#
loop_
_entity_poly.entity_id
_entity_poly.type
_entity_poly.pdbx_seq_one_letter_code
_entity_poly.pdbx_strand_id
1 'polypeptide(L)'
;MTAINLIQYNSQFIGQDINQALPGDMIFFDQGDAQHLMVWMGRYVIYHTGSATKTDNGMRAVSLQQLMTWKDTRWIPNDSNPNFIGIYRLNFLAR
;
A
#
# COMPACT_ATOMS: atom_id res chain seq x y z
N MET A 1 14.08 -7.93 -6.20
CA MET A 1 12.65 -8.09 -6.55
C MET A 1 11.99 -6.74 -6.36
N THR A 2 11.35 -6.18 -7.39
CA THR A 2 10.64 -4.89 -7.30
C THR A 2 9.21 -5.12 -6.83
N ALA A 3 8.55 -4.08 -6.29
CA ALA A 3 7.15 -4.18 -5.85
C ALA A 3 6.23 -4.56 -7.01
N ILE A 4 6.52 -4.07 -8.23
CA ILE A 4 5.76 -4.41 -9.43
C ILE A 4 5.80 -5.91 -9.78
N ASN A 5 6.93 -6.60 -9.56
CA ASN A 5 7.01 -8.05 -9.81
C ASN A 5 6.16 -8.86 -8.82
N LEU A 6 6.07 -8.42 -7.56
CA LEU A 6 5.21 -9.05 -6.56
C LEU A 6 3.74 -8.93 -6.96
N ILE A 7 3.36 -7.73 -7.40
CA ILE A 7 2.00 -7.42 -7.81
C ILE A 7 1.62 -8.17 -9.10
N GLN A 8 2.48 -8.16 -10.11
CA GLN A 8 2.20 -8.77 -11.42
C GLN A 8 2.07 -10.29 -11.39
N TYR A 9 2.85 -10.97 -10.54
CA TYR A 9 2.95 -12.44 -10.62
C TYR A 9 2.39 -13.19 -9.42
N ASN A 10 2.28 -12.56 -8.25
CA ASN A 10 1.92 -13.25 -7.00
C ASN A 10 0.74 -12.61 -6.26
N SER A 11 -0.07 -11.82 -6.97
CA SER A 11 -1.24 -11.19 -6.38
C SER A 11 -2.43 -11.15 -7.34
N GLN A 12 -3.61 -10.96 -6.78
CA GLN A 12 -4.85 -10.70 -7.50
C GLN A 12 -5.28 -9.25 -7.25
N PHE A 13 -5.74 -8.57 -8.30
CA PHE A 13 -6.36 -7.26 -8.16
C PHE A 13 -7.73 -7.39 -7.51
N ILE A 14 -8.00 -6.59 -6.48
CA ILE A 14 -9.26 -6.57 -5.74
C ILE A 14 -10.14 -5.41 -6.22
N GLY A 15 -9.56 -4.21 -6.35
CA GLY A 15 -10.30 -3.00 -6.72
C GLY A 15 -9.60 -1.72 -6.26
N GLN A 16 -10.31 -0.60 -6.36
CA GLN A 16 -9.84 0.74 -5.95
C GLN A 16 -10.68 1.34 -4.80
N ASP A 17 -11.61 0.57 -4.22
CA ASP A 17 -12.33 0.97 -3.02
C ASP A 17 -11.68 0.34 -1.78
N ILE A 18 -11.08 1.16 -0.92
CA ILE A 18 -10.39 0.73 0.30
C ILE A 18 -11.28 -0.11 1.23
N ASN A 19 -12.61 0.04 1.15
CA ASN A 19 -13.54 -0.77 1.92
C ASN A 19 -13.56 -2.25 1.51
N GLN A 20 -13.00 -2.60 0.35
CA GLN A 20 -12.85 -3.98 -0.13
C GLN A 20 -11.59 -4.68 0.43
N ALA A 21 -10.70 -3.95 1.10
CA ALA A 21 -9.45 -4.48 1.61
C ALA A 21 -9.66 -5.39 2.84
N LEU A 22 -9.00 -6.54 2.84
CA LEU A 22 -8.87 -7.44 3.98
C LEU A 22 -7.47 -7.35 4.59
N PRO A 23 -7.31 -7.63 5.90
CA PRO A 23 -6.00 -7.59 6.55
C PRO A 23 -4.95 -8.39 5.77
N GLY A 24 -3.81 -7.77 5.50
CA GLY A 24 -2.73 -8.33 4.68
C GLY A 24 -2.77 -7.93 3.20
N ASP A 25 -3.87 -7.32 2.73
CA ASP A 25 -3.92 -6.77 1.38
C ASP A 25 -2.92 -5.61 1.22
N MET A 26 -2.36 -5.51 0.03
CA MET A 26 -1.41 -4.48 -0.35
C MET A 26 -2.14 -3.31 -1.01
N ILE A 27 -1.86 -2.09 -0.52
CA ILE A 27 -2.32 -0.83 -1.10
C ILE A 27 -1.18 -0.31 -1.97
N PHE A 28 -1.35 -0.38 -3.28
CA PHE A 28 -0.26 -0.17 -4.24
C PHE A 28 -0.33 1.23 -4.87
N PHE A 29 0.82 1.90 -4.87
CA PHE A 29 0.99 3.21 -5.49
C PHE A 29 2.11 3.19 -6.53
N ASP A 30 1.87 3.86 -7.65
CA ASP A 30 2.89 4.17 -8.65
C ASP A 30 3.17 5.68 -8.62
N GLN A 31 4.40 6.06 -8.29
CA GLN A 31 4.86 7.45 -8.25
C GLN A 31 5.73 7.78 -9.48
N GLY A 32 5.62 7.00 -10.56
CA GLY A 32 6.42 7.13 -11.78
C GLY A 32 7.77 6.42 -11.61
N ASP A 33 8.75 7.13 -11.07
CA ASP A 33 10.12 6.60 -10.94
C ASP A 33 10.27 5.57 -9.79
N ALA A 34 9.26 5.48 -8.91
CA ALA A 34 9.25 4.56 -7.79
C ALA A 34 7.85 4.02 -7.51
N GLN A 35 7.75 2.71 -7.27
CA GLN A 35 6.53 2.10 -6.74
C GLN A 35 6.61 1.98 -5.22
N HIS A 36 5.46 2.13 -4.56
CA HIS A 36 5.35 2.03 -3.11
C HIS A 36 4.19 1.12 -2.73
N LEU A 37 4.36 0.40 -1.62
CA LEU A 37 3.31 -0.45 -1.08
C LEU A 37 3.09 -0.10 0.39
N MET A 38 1.83 -0.11 0.79
CA MET A 38 1.42 -0.16 2.18
C MET A 38 0.68 -1.48 2.41
N VAL A 39 0.67 -1.98 3.65
CA VAL A 39 -0.10 -3.17 4.01
C VAL A 39 -1.29 -2.76 4.86
N TRP A 40 -2.48 -3.21 4.47
CA TRP A 40 -3.70 -2.97 5.20
C TRP A 40 -3.79 -3.86 6.43
N MET A 41 -4.05 -3.26 7.59
CA MET A 41 -4.15 -3.96 8.88
C MET A 41 -5.59 -4.02 9.41
N GLY A 42 -6.58 -3.78 8.54
CA GLY A 42 -8.01 -3.79 8.89
C GLY A 42 -8.56 -2.46 9.44
N ARG A 43 -7.70 -1.54 9.88
CA ARG A 43 -8.10 -0.20 10.37
C ARG A 43 -7.06 0.90 10.14
N TYR A 44 -5.82 0.50 9.94
CA TYR A 44 -4.66 1.36 9.69
C TYR A 44 -3.81 0.69 8.62
N VAL A 45 -2.89 1.46 8.04
CA VAL A 45 -1.87 0.92 7.13
C VAL A 45 -0.51 0.95 7.81
N ILE A 46 0.32 -0.02 7.48
CA ILE A 46 1.76 0.03 7.75
C ILE A 46 2.52 0.27 6.46
N TYR A 47 3.57 1.07 6.54
CA TYR A 47 4.42 1.39 5.40
C TYR A 47 5.83 1.72 5.88
N HIS A 48 6.77 1.81 4.94
CA HIS A 48 8.19 2.02 5.24
C HIS A 48 8.73 3.25 4.52
N THR A 49 9.29 4.21 5.26
CA THR A 49 9.82 5.47 4.69
C THR A 49 11.31 5.46 4.39
N GLY A 50 12.01 4.35 4.67
CA GLY A 50 13.45 4.39 4.87
C GLY A 50 13.80 4.81 6.30
N SER A 51 15.02 4.53 6.72
CA SER A 51 15.52 4.85 8.06
C SER A 51 16.12 6.26 8.09
N ALA A 52 15.63 7.13 8.97
CA ALA A 52 16.24 8.44 9.18
C ALA A 52 17.49 8.38 10.08
N THR A 53 17.59 7.35 10.92
CA THR A 53 18.70 7.13 11.86
C THR A 53 19.06 5.64 11.95
N LYS A 54 20.18 5.30 12.59
CA LYS A 54 20.60 3.89 12.78
C LYS A 54 19.62 3.06 13.62
N THR A 55 18.80 3.69 14.46
CA THR A 55 17.83 3.01 15.33
C THR A 55 16.39 3.11 14.81
N ASP A 56 16.18 3.88 13.74
CA ASP A 56 14.87 3.99 13.09
C ASP A 56 14.72 2.84 12.11
N ASN A 57 13.77 1.94 12.36
CA ASN A 57 13.48 0.83 11.46
C ASN A 57 12.68 1.25 10.21
N GLY A 58 12.38 2.55 10.06
CA GLY A 58 11.67 3.12 8.92
C GLY A 58 10.19 2.75 8.83
N MET A 59 9.69 1.89 9.71
CA MET A 59 8.29 1.48 9.73
C MET A 59 7.42 2.55 10.38
N ARG A 60 6.25 2.78 9.79
CA ARG A 60 5.24 3.72 10.26
C ARG A 60 3.88 3.04 10.23
N ALA A 61 2.98 3.47 11.10
CA ALA A 61 1.59 3.05 11.12
C ALA A 61 0.70 4.29 11.19
N VAL A 62 -0.31 4.38 10.34
CA VAL A 62 -1.23 5.52 10.28
C VAL A 62 -2.67 5.05 10.07
N SER A 63 -3.62 5.64 10.80
CA SER A 63 -5.03 5.27 10.64
C SER A 63 -5.53 5.63 9.24
N LEU A 64 -6.55 4.93 8.75
CA LEU A 64 -7.16 5.27 7.46
C LEU A 64 -7.65 6.73 7.47
N GLN A 65 -8.31 7.15 8.54
CA GLN A 65 -8.79 8.54 8.67
C GLN A 65 -7.66 9.56 8.54
N GLN A 66 -6.53 9.34 9.20
CA GLN A 66 -5.37 10.24 9.09
C GLN A 66 -4.83 10.25 7.66
N LEU A 67 -4.65 9.08 7.04
CA LEU A 67 -4.15 8.94 5.66
C LEU A 67 -5.04 9.70 4.66
N MET A 68 -6.36 9.59 4.79
CA MET A 68 -7.33 10.28 3.93
C MET A 68 -7.33 11.81 4.09
N THR A 69 -6.66 12.35 5.11
CA THR A 69 -6.56 13.79 5.39
C THR A 69 -5.15 14.36 5.18
N TRP A 70 -4.23 13.56 4.63
CA TRP A 70 -2.88 14.03 4.35
C TRP A 70 -2.86 15.18 3.33
N LYS A 71 -1.92 16.10 3.52
CA LYS A 71 -1.66 17.19 2.56
C LYS A 71 -1.07 16.68 1.25
N ASP A 72 -0.22 15.65 1.34
CA ASP A 72 0.34 14.99 0.16
C ASP A 72 -0.69 13.99 -0.37
N THR A 73 -1.53 14.45 -1.30
CA THR A 73 -2.67 13.70 -1.83
C THR A 73 -2.27 12.48 -2.65
N ARG A 74 -0.99 12.37 -3.05
CA ARG A 74 -0.46 11.24 -3.83
C ARG A 74 -0.56 9.90 -3.09
N TRP A 75 -0.75 9.94 -1.77
CA TRP A 75 -0.86 8.75 -0.92
C TRP A 75 -2.29 8.42 -0.49
N ILE A 76 -3.30 9.15 -0.97
CA ILE A 76 -4.69 8.89 -0.61
C ILE A 76 -5.17 7.69 -1.45
N PRO A 77 -5.59 6.56 -0.84
CA PRO A 77 -6.01 5.36 -1.56
C PRO A 77 -7.49 5.46 -1.99
N ASN A 78 -7.77 6.32 -2.97
CA ASN A 78 -9.09 6.43 -3.58
C ASN A 78 -9.01 6.43 -5.11
N ASP A 79 -10.13 6.10 -5.76
CA ASP A 79 -10.26 5.97 -7.21
C ASP A 79 -9.90 7.24 -8.01
N SER A 80 -9.94 8.40 -7.36
CA SER A 80 -9.64 9.70 -7.95
C SER A 80 -8.15 10.03 -7.95
N ASN A 81 -7.32 9.31 -7.19
CA ASN A 81 -5.88 9.50 -7.15
C ASN A 81 -5.19 8.65 -8.23
N PRO A 82 -4.60 9.25 -9.28
CA PRO A 82 -3.95 8.50 -10.36
C PRO A 82 -2.71 7.71 -9.92
N ASN A 83 -2.10 8.08 -8.78
CA ASN A 83 -0.98 7.32 -8.23
C ASN A 83 -1.47 6.05 -7.51
N PHE A 84 -2.75 5.97 -7.15
CA PHE A 84 -3.32 4.81 -6.49
C PHE A 84 -3.80 3.80 -7.54
N ILE A 85 -2.98 2.78 -7.75
CA ILE A 85 -3.24 1.76 -8.75
C ILE A 85 -4.32 0.79 -8.24
N GLY A 86 -4.32 0.50 -6.94
CA GLY A 86 -5.39 -0.24 -6.29
C GLY A 86 -4.92 -1.19 -5.21
N ILE A 87 -5.82 -2.09 -4.87
CA ILE A 87 -5.69 -3.06 -3.79
C ILE A 87 -5.39 -4.42 -4.40
N TYR A 88 -4.36 -5.07 -3.85
CA TYR A 88 -3.89 -6.35 -4.32
C TYR A 88 -3.77 -7.34 -3.18
N ARG A 89 -4.32 -8.53 -3.37
CA ARG A 89 -4.23 -9.61 -2.39
C ARG A 89 -3.18 -10.61 -2.82
N LEU A 90 -2.26 -10.95 -1.92
CA LEU A 90 -1.28 -12.00 -2.21
C LEU A 90 -1.99 -13.34 -2.42
N ASN A 91 -1.59 -14.06 -3.46
CA ASN A 91 -2.03 -15.43 -3.65
C ASN A 91 -1.34 -16.32 -2.62
N PHE A 92 -2.11 -17.21 -1.99
CA PHE A 92 -1.49 -18.28 -1.22
C PHE A 92 -0.75 -19.20 -2.19
N LEU A 93 0.51 -19.53 -1.88
CA LEU A 93 1.15 -20.68 -2.49
C LEU A 93 0.43 -21.92 -1.96
N ALA A 94 -0.61 -22.36 -2.65
CA ALA A 94 -1.16 -23.68 -2.44
C ALA A 94 -0.03 -24.67 -2.73
N ARG A 95 0.28 -25.52 -1.75
CA ARG A 95 1.17 -26.66 -1.94
C ARG A 95 0.50 -27.72 -2.81
#